data_AF-A0A8W8LGA2-F1
#
_entry.id   AF-A0A8W8LGA2-F1
#
_cell.length_a   1.000
_cell.length_b   1.000
_cell.length_c   1.000
_cell.angle_alpha   90.00
_cell.angle_beta   90.00
_cell.angle_gamma   90.00
#
_symmetry.space_group_name_H-M   'P 1'
#
loop_
_entity.id
_entity.type
_entity.pdbx_description
1 polymer ?
#
loop_
_entity_poly.entity_id
_entity_poly.type
_entity_poly.pdbx_seq_one_letter_code
_entity_poly.pdbx_strand_id
1 'polypeptide(L)'
;ALLIPGVIEFSLCLFFAKLVSYTFLFWLPKYIHEKANYDPEKAADISTLFDVGGIFGGISAGLLSDFTGMRATTCVLMLALSAPVLYIYNLYGSLSLAHSIGLSMVCGFFVNGPYALITTAVSADLGTHEVLKGNSKALSTVTAIIDGTGSIGAAVGPLLAGVIESSGWNNVFYMLIGSDIMALLLLLRLLYKEISSSLRRS
;
A
#
# COMPACT_ATOMS: atom_id res chain seq x y z
N ALA A 1 2.22 24.02 -1.46
CA ALA A 1 1.95 22.58 -1.65
C ALA A 1 2.45 21.76 -0.46
N LEU A 2 3.75 21.73 -0.16
CA LEU A 2 4.31 20.95 0.97
C LEU A 2 3.83 21.38 2.37
N LEU A 3 3.44 22.65 2.54
CA LEU A 3 2.92 23.17 3.82
C LEU A 3 1.45 22.80 4.09
N ILE A 4 0.77 22.11 3.15
CA ILE A 4 -0.61 21.70 3.35
C ILE A 4 -0.62 20.52 4.33
N PRO A 5 -1.36 20.64 5.46
CA PRO A 5 -1.41 19.57 6.46
C PRO A 5 -1.87 18.25 5.83
N GLY A 6 -1.10 17.17 6.04
CA GLY A 6 -1.41 15.85 5.51
C GLY A 6 -0.69 15.49 4.21
N VAL A 7 -0.23 16.46 3.40
CA VAL A 7 0.46 16.15 2.13
C VAL A 7 1.73 15.36 2.38
N ILE A 8 2.54 15.76 3.36
CA ILE A 8 3.82 15.08 3.66
C ILE A 8 3.54 13.67 4.20
N GLU A 9 2.60 13.55 5.13
CA GLU A 9 2.26 12.28 5.77
C GLU A 9 1.71 11.27 4.75
N PHE A 10 0.79 11.69 3.88
CA PHE A 10 0.27 10.83 2.82
C PHE A 10 1.30 10.55 1.72
N SER A 11 2.18 11.50 1.38
CA SER A 11 3.25 11.26 0.39
C SER A 11 4.25 10.23 0.89
N LEU A 12 4.68 10.34 2.16
CA LEU A 12 5.60 9.37 2.77
C LEU A 12 4.91 8.02 3.02
N CYS A 13 3.64 8.01 3.40
CA CYS A 13 2.87 6.76 3.46
C CYS A 13 2.79 6.10 2.08
N LEU A 14 2.52 6.87 1.02
CA LEU A 14 2.44 6.37 -0.34
C LEU A 14 3.79 5.83 -0.84
N PHE A 15 4.90 6.45 -0.43
CA PHE A 15 6.24 5.93 -0.69
C PHE A 15 6.38 4.48 -0.20
N PHE A 16 6.08 4.22 1.07
CA PHE A 16 6.20 2.88 1.64
C PHE A 16 5.14 1.92 1.10
N ALA A 17 3.90 2.38 0.88
CA ALA A 17 2.85 1.56 0.30
C ALA A 17 3.21 1.10 -1.13
N LYS A 18 3.63 2.02 -2.02
CA LYS A 18 4.09 1.66 -3.37
C LYS A 18 5.37 0.82 -3.33
N LEU A 19 6.27 1.06 -2.38
CA LEU A 19 7.45 0.22 -2.17
C LEU A 19 7.04 -1.24 -1.96
N VAL A 20 6.10 -1.50 -1.05
CA VAL A 20 5.60 -2.86 -0.79
C VAL A 20 4.89 -3.43 -2.01
N SER A 21 3.92 -2.70 -2.58
CA SER A 21 3.15 -3.14 -3.76
C SER A 21 4.02 -3.52 -4.95
N TYR A 22 4.97 -2.66 -5.32
CA TYR A 22 5.83 -2.88 -6.48
C TYR A 22 6.88 -3.95 -6.21
N THR A 23 7.35 -4.07 -4.96
CA THR A 23 8.17 -5.22 -4.60
C THR A 23 7.42 -6.51 -4.85
N PHE A 24 6.18 -6.63 -4.39
CA PHE A 24 5.35 -7.80 -4.69
C PHE A 24 5.19 -8.03 -6.19
N LEU A 25 4.86 -6.98 -6.96
CA LEU A 25 4.68 -7.10 -8.41
C LEU A 25 5.88 -7.77 -9.13
N PHE A 26 7.10 -7.37 -8.76
CA PHE A 26 8.31 -7.87 -9.44
C PHE A 26 8.96 -9.09 -8.78
N TRP A 27 8.87 -9.21 -7.46
CA TRP A 27 9.55 -10.23 -6.68
C TRP A 27 8.68 -11.45 -6.36
N LEU A 28 7.36 -11.28 -6.24
CA LEU A 28 6.43 -12.37 -5.92
C LEU A 28 6.48 -13.55 -6.91
N PRO A 29 6.51 -13.35 -8.24
CA PRO A 29 6.60 -14.46 -9.18
C PRO A 29 7.88 -15.28 -8.95
N LYS A 30 8.99 -14.59 -8.71
CA LYS A 30 10.29 -15.22 -8.41
C LYS A 30 10.25 -16.01 -7.10
N TYR A 31 9.69 -15.42 -6.04
CA TYR A 31 9.50 -16.10 -4.76
C TYR A 31 8.67 -17.39 -4.92
N ILE A 32 7.55 -17.32 -5.64
CA ILE A 32 6.67 -18.48 -5.87
C ILE A 32 7.40 -19.56 -6.68
N HIS A 33 8.13 -19.17 -7.73
CA HIS A 33 8.92 -20.10 -8.53
C HIS A 33 9.98 -20.82 -7.69
N GLU A 34 10.85 -20.07 -7.00
CA GLU A 34 12.01 -20.65 -6.31
C GLU A 34 11.64 -21.31 -4.98
N LYS A 35 10.65 -20.79 -4.25
CA LYS A 35 10.29 -21.32 -2.92
C LYS A 35 9.25 -22.42 -2.97
N ALA A 36 8.27 -22.33 -3.88
CA ALA A 36 7.21 -23.32 -4.02
C ALA A 36 7.48 -24.32 -5.16
N ASN A 37 8.59 -24.18 -5.90
CA ASN A 37 8.98 -25.03 -7.03
C ASN A 37 7.90 -25.15 -8.11
N TYR A 38 7.16 -24.07 -8.36
CA TYR A 38 6.24 -23.98 -9.49
C TYR A 38 6.96 -23.57 -10.76
N ASP A 39 6.48 -24.00 -11.92
CA ASP A 39 7.00 -23.52 -13.20
C ASP A 39 6.88 -21.98 -13.30
N PRO A 40 7.82 -21.29 -13.98
CA PRO A 40 7.81 -19.83 -14.10
C PRO A 40 6.49 -19.26 -14.64
N GLU A 41 5.88 -19.93 -15.61
CA GLU A 41 4.58 -19.55 -16.19
C GLU A 41 3.48 -19.59 -15.11
N LYS A 42 3.42 -20.69 -14.37
CA LYS A 42 2.42 -20.87 -13.30
C LYS A 42 2.65 -19.91 -12.12
N ALA A 43 3.91 -19.63 -11.78
CA ALA A 43 4.26 -18.68 -10.74
C ALA A 43 3.85 -17.24 -11.13
N ALA A 44 4.03 -16.88 -12.40
CA ALA A 44 3.54 -15.62 -12.95
C ALA A 44 2.01 -15.55 -12.87
N ASP A 45 1.29 -16.58 -13.30
CA ASP A 45 -0.17 -16.64 -13.20
C ASP A 45 -0.68 -16.45 -11.76
N ILE A 46 -0.08 -17.16 -10.79
CA ILE A 46 -0.45 -17.02 -9.37
C ILE A 46 -0.16 -15.60 -8.87
N SER A 47 0.94 -14.98 -9.32
CA SER A 47 1.28 -13.61 -8.90
C SER A 47 0.26 -12.57 -9.40
N THR A 48 -0.36 -12.77 -10.57
CA THR A 48 -1.41 -11.85 -11.07
C THR A 48 -2.62 -11.76 -10.13
N LEU A 49 -2.86 -12.80 -9.32
CA LEU A 49 -3.95 -12.80 -8.35
C LEU A 49 -3.73 -11.79 -7.22
N PHE A 50 -2.49 -11.39 -6.97
CA PHE A 50 -2.18 -10.26 -6.09
C PHE A 50 -2.75 -8.96 -6.64
N ASP A 51 -2.59 -8.71 -7.95
CA ASP A 51 -3.15 -7.51 -8.59
C ASP A 51 -4.68 -7.55 -8.61
N VAL A 52 -5.26 -8.72 -8.88
CA VAL A 52 -6.72 -8.93 -8.81
C VAL A 52 -7.24 -8.61 -7.41
N GLY A 53 -6.61 -9.15 -6.37
CA GLY A 53 -6.93 -8.82 -4.98
C GLY A 53 -6.82 -7.32 -4.71
N GLY A 54 -5.78 -6.68 -5.26
CA GLY A 54 -5.56 -5.25 -5.13
C GLY A 54 -6.62 -4.37 -5.79
N ILE A 55 -7.17 -4.78 -6.93
CA ILE A 55 -8.31 -4.10 -7.56
C ILE A 55 -9.50 -4.07 -6.60
N PHE A 56 -9.87 -5.23 -6.05
CA PHE A 56 -10.97 -5.32 -5.08
C PHE A 56 -10.67 -4.56 -3.78
N GLY A 57 -9.43 -4.57 -3.33
CA GLY A 57 -8.95 -3.80 -2.20
C GLY A 57 -9.11 -2.30 -2.41
N GLY A 58 -8.69 -1.79 -3.57
CA GLY A 58 -8.83 -0.38 -3.92
C GLY A 58 -10.29 0.07 -4.01
N ILE A 59 -11.16 -0.73 -4.64
CA ILE A 59 -12.60 -0.46 -4.71
C ILE A 59 -13.21 -0.42 -3.30
N SER A 60 -12.89 -1.42 -2.48
CA SER A 60 -13.41 -1.53 -1.10
C SER A 60 -12.91 -0.39 -0.22
N ALA A 61 -11.64 -0.01 -0.35
CA ALA A 61 -11.05 1.14 0.35
C ALA A 61 -11.73 2.46 -0.04
N GLY A 62 -11.96 2.66 -1.35
CA GLY A 62 -12.69 3.80 -1.89
C GLY A 62 -14.08 3.91 -1.29
N LEU A 63 -14.88 2.84 -1.42
CA LEU A 63 -16.23 2.79 -0.87
C LEU A 63 -16.25 3.01 0.65
N LEU A 64 -15.44 2.28 1.41
CA LEU A 64 -15.43 2.38 2.88
C LEU A 64 -15.05 3.80 3.35
N SER A 65 -14.08 4.41 2.68
CA SER A 65 -13.66 5.77 3.01
C SER A 65 -14.65 6.83 2.55
N ASP A 66 -15.43 6.60 1.47
CA ASP A 66 -16.55 7.46 1.07
C ASP A 66 -17.70 7.39 2.08
N PHE A 67 -18.04 6.18 2.56
CA PHE A 67 -19.10 5.97 3.55
C PHE A 67 -18.77 6.56 4.92
N THR A 68 -17.52 6.41 5.38
CA THR A 68 -17.08 6.91 6.69
C THR A 68 -16.65 8.37 6.66
N GLY A 69 -16.24 8.88 5.49
CA GLY A 69 -15.60 10.19 5.35
C GLY A 69 -14.21 10.26 6.00
N MET A 70 -13.62 9.12 6.38
CA MET A 70 -12.36 9.03 7.14
C MET A 70 -11.29 8.29 6.32
N ARG A 71 -10.56 9.04 5.49
CA ARG A 71 -9.60 8.46 4.52
C ARG A 71 -8.37 7.88 5.22
N ALA A 72 -7.79 8.61 6.18
CA ALA A 72 -6.60 8.15 6.89
C ALA A 72 -6.91 6.91 7.74
N THR A 73 -8.11 6.86 8.33
CA THR A 73 -8.59 5.72 9.11
C THR A 73 -8.71 4.46 8.27
N THR A 74 -9.32 4.55 7.08
CA THR A 74 -9.40 3.41 6.16
C THR A 74 -8.00 2.92 5.74
N CYS A 75 -7.08 3.82 5.40
CA CYS A 75 -5.70 3.44 5.10
C CYS A 75 -5.03 2.74 6.27
N VAL A 76 -5.11 3.28 7.49
CA VAL A 76 -4.48 2.68 8.67
C VAL A 76 -5.07 1.31 8.99
N LEU A 77 -6.38 1.13 8.89
CA LEU A 77 -7.01 -0.17 9.12
C LEU A 77 -6.50 -1.23 8.14
N MET A 78 -6.39 -0.88 6.86
CA MET A 78 -5.88 -1.81 5.86
C MET A 78 -4.38 -2.08 6.03
N LEU A 79 -3.56 -1.06 6.32
CA LEU A 79 -2.13 -1.21 6.62
C LEU A 79 -1.89 -2.05 7.90
N ALA A 80 -2.74 -1.89 8.91
CA ALA A 80 -2.65 -2.67 10.15
C ALA A 80 -2.93 -4.16 9.90
N LEU A 81 -3.79 -4.47 8.92
CA LEU A 81 -4.14 -5.83 8.53
C LEU A 81 -3.17 -6.42 7.50
N SER A 82 -2.50 -5.62 6.67
CA SER A 82 -1.47 -6.13 5.75
C SER A 82 -0.27 -6.70 6.49
N ALA A 83 0.21 -6.08 7.57
CA ALA A 83 1.36 -6.58 8.33
C ALA A 83 1.21 -8.04 8.81
N PRO A 84 0.12 -8.45 9.50
CA PRO A 84 -0.07 -9.85 9.88
C PRO A 84 -0.34 -10.74 8.66
N VAL A 85 -1.02 -10.25 7.62
CA VAL A 85 -1.25 -11.04 6.38
C VAL A 85 0.07 -11.35 5.67
N LEU A 86 1.00 -10.39 5.59
CA LEU A 86 2.34 -10.57 5.05
C LEU A 86 3.15 -11.61 5.84
N TYR A 87 3.03 -11.57 7.16
CA TYR A 87 3.66 -12.57 8.02
C TYR A 87 3.08 -13.97 7.80
N ILE A 88 1.75 -14.09 7.69
CA ILE A 88 1.07 -15.36 7.36
C ILE A 88 1.48 -15.85 5.97
N TYR A 89 1.61 -14.94 4.99
CA TYR A 89 2.09 -15.27 3.64
C TYR A 89 3.51 -15.85 3.69
N ASN A 90 4.40 -15.29 4.50
CA ASN A 90 5.76 -15.81 4.65
C ASN A 90 5.77 -17.27 5.15
N LEU A 91 4.89 -17.61 6.10
CA LEU A 91 4.84 -18.94 6.71
C LEU A 91 4.12 -19.99 5.86
N TYR A 92 2.98 -19.62 5.26
CA TYR A 92 2.06 -20.57 4.62
C TYR A 92 1.95 -20.41 3.10
N GLY A 93 2.44 -19.29 2.55
CA GLY A 93 2.27 -18.94 1.13
C GLY A 93 2.93 -19.90 0.15
N SER A 94 3.94 -20.68 0.57
CA SER A 94 4.62 -21.66 -0.28
C SER A 94 4.23 -23.13 -0.01
N LEU A 95 3.27 -23.40 0.90
CA LEU A 95 2.96 -24.77 1.32
C LEU A 95 2.03 -25.51 0.35
N SER A 96 1.05 -24.80 -0.23
CA SER A 96 0.18 -25.38 -1.26
C SER A 96 -0.37 -24.31 -2.19
N LEU A 97 -0.77 -24.75 -3.39
CA LEU A 97 -1.30 -23.88 -4.44
C LEU A 97 -2.50 -23.06 -3.94
N ALA A 98 -3.40 -23.69 -3.18
CA ALA A 98 -4.58 -23.02 -2.63
C ALA A 98 -4.20 -21.92 -1.62
N HIS A 99 -3.18 -22.15 -0.80
CA HIS A 99 -2.66 -21.12 0.11
C HIS A 99 -1.96 -20.00 -0.67
N SER A 100 -1.15 -20.30 -1.67
CA SER A 100 -0.51 -19.28 -2.52
C SER A 100 -1.54 -18.39 -3.18
N ILE A 101 -2.58 -18.98 -3.78
CA ILE A 101 -3.68 -18.25 -4.44
C ILE A 101 -4.44 -17.39 -3.42
N GLY A 102 -4.94 -18.00 -2.34
CA GLY A 102 -5.77 -17.31 -1.36
C GLY A 102 -5.01 -16.18 -0.66
N LEU A 103 -3.78 -16.45 -0.21
CA LEU A 103 -2.96 -15.45 0.47
C LEU A 103 -2.48 -14.35 -0.49
N SER A 104 -2.23 -14.64 -1.77
CA SER A 104 -1.88 -13.60 -2.76
C SER A 104 -3.03 -12.62 -2.95
N MET A 105 -4.26 -13.11 -3.08
CA MET A 105 -5.44 -12.24 -3.20
C MET A 105 -5.66 -11.41 -1.93
N VAL A 106 -5.60 -12.03 -0.75
CA VAL A 106 -5.81 -11.32 0.52
C VAL A 106 -4.69 -10.30 0.78
N CYS A 107 -3.44 -10.65 0.47
CA CYS A 107 -2.31 -9.73 0.56
C CYS A 107 -2.48 -8.56 -0.40
N GLY A 108 -2.83 -8.82 -1.66
CA GLY A 108 -3.10 -7.79 -2.65
C GLY A 108 -4.20 -6.84 -2.20
N PHE A 109 -5.29 -7.38 -1.65
CA PHE A 109 -6.41 -6.60 -1.13
C PHE A 109 -5.98 -5.57 -0.09
N PHE A 110 -5.24 -6.00 0.94
CA PHE A 110 -4.83 -5.09 2.02
C PHE A 110 -3.67 -4.17 1.65
N VAL A 111 -2.70 -4.63 0.86
CA VAL A 111 -1.52 -3.85 0.48
C VAL A 111 -1.87 -2.77 -0.56
N ASN A 112 -2.61 -3.13 -1.61
CA ASN A 112 -2.91 -2.20 -2.71
C ASN A 112 -4.08 -1.26 -2.40
N GLY A 113 -4.93 -1.57 -1.41
CA GLY A 113 -6.04 -0.71 -0.99
C GLY A 113 -5.61 0.71 -0.57
N PRO A 114 -4.72 0.85 0.44
CA PRO A 114 -4.16 2.14 0.85
C PRO A 114 -3.45 2.87 -0.29
N TYR A 115 -2.67 2.14 -1.09
CA TYR A 115 -2.00 2.69 -2.27
C TYR A 115 -3.00 3.34 -3.25
N ALA A 116 -4.04 2.60 -3.63
CA ALA A 116 -5.07 3.08 -4.56
C ALA A 116 -5.84 4.26 -3.97
N LEU A 117 -6.23 4.18 -2.70
CA LEU A 117 -7.00 5.21 -2.03
C LEU A 117 -6.22 6.53 -1.91
N ILE A 118 -4.92 6.46 -1.56
CA ILE A 118 -4.10 7.66 -1.41
C ILE A 118 -3.86 8.33 -2.77
N THR A 119 -3.53 7.53 -3.79
CA THR A 119 -3.24 8.04 -5.15
C THR A 119 -4.46 8.72 -5.78
N THR A 120 -5.66 8.25 -5.45
CA THR A 120 -6.92 8.72 -6.06
C THR A 120 -7.63 9.73 -5.15
N ALA A 121 -8.38 9.25 -4.17
CA ALA A 121 -9.26 10.06 -3.34
C ALA A 121 -8.48 11.08 -2.51
N VAL A 122 -7.43 10.66 -1.81
CA VAL A 122 -6.68 11.57 -0.92
C VAL A 122 -5.93 12.64 -1.71
N SER A 123 -5.30 12.28 -2.83
CA SER A 123 -4.62 13.25 -3.68
C SER A 123 -5.60 14.30 -4.25
N ALA A 124 -6.81 13.88 -4.61
CA ALA A 124 -7.86 14.79 -5.07
C ALA A 124 -8.37 15.69 -3.92
N ASP A 125 -8.63 15.11 -2.74
CA ASP A 125 -9.11 15.84 -1.55
C ASP A 125 -8.09 16.90 -1.10
N LEU A 126 -6.80 16.54 -1.01
CA LEU A 126 -5.73 17.46 -0.64
C LEU A 126 -5.49 18.55 -1.69
N GLY A 127 -5.66 18.21 -2.96
CA GLY A 127 -5.49 19.15 -4.07
C GLY A 127 -6.66 20.13 -4.23
N THR A 128 -7.84 19.81 -3.68
CA THR A 128 -9.05 20.66 -3.71
C THR A 128 -9.32 21.38 -2.38
N HIS A 129 -8.43 21.23 -1.39
CA HIS A 129 -8.53 21.85 -0.07
C HIS A 129 -8.78 23.37 -0.15
N GLU A 130 -9.55 23.93 0.78
CA GLU A 130 -10.05 25.32 0.71
C GLU A 130 -8.97 26.40 0.51
N VAL A 131 -7.73 26.14 0.94
CA VAL A 131 -6.57 27.03 0.76
C VAL A 131 -6.16 27.15 -0.72
N LEU A 132 -6.64 26.24 -1.58
CA LEU A 132 -6.32 26.13 -3.00
C LEU A 132 -7.51 26.39 -3.93
N LYS A 133 -8.71 26.72 -3.40
CA LYS A 133 -9.92 26.98 -4.20
C LYS A 133 -9.64 28.06 -5.26
N GLY A 134 -9.66 27.68 -6.53
CA GLY A 134 -9.43 28.55 -7.69
C GLY A 134 -8.03 28.51 -8.32
N ASN A 135 -7.08 27.75 -7.76
CA ASN A 135 -5.71 27.65 -8.29
C ASN A 135 -5.37 26.22 -8.75
N SER A 136 -5.77 25.87 -9.98
CA SER A 136 -5.51 24.56 -10.61
C SER A 136 -4.03 24.15 -10.63
N LYS A 137 -3.11 25.13 -10.62
CA LYS A 137 -1.65 24.89 -10.55
C LYS A 137 -1.22 24.31 -9.20
N ALA A 138 -1.95 24.60 -8.12
CA ALA A 138 -1.65 24.05 -6.80
C ALA A 138 -2.14 22.61 -6.63
N LEU A 139 -3.30 22.26 -7.21
CA LEU A 139 -3.81 20.88 -7.32
C LEU A 139 -2.78 19.99 -8.01
N SER A 140 -2.34 20.38 -9.22
CA SER A 140 -1.38 19.58 -9.99
C SER A 140 -0.05 19.41 -9.25
N THR A 141 0.39 20.42 -8.49
CA THR A 141 1.62 20.34 -7.69
C THR A 141 1.49 19.35 -6.53
N VAL A 142 0.35 19.30 -5.84
CA VAL A 142 0.13 18.35 -4.72
C VAL A 142 0.09 16.91 -5.25
N THR A 143 -0.66 16.67 -6.32
CA THR A 143 -0.70 15.35 -6.97
C THR A 143 0.68 14.93 -7.47
N ALA A 144 1.43 15.84 -8.09
CA ALA A 144 2.79 15.55 -8.56
C ALA A 144 3.75 15.21 -7.41
N ILE A 145 3.63 15.86 -6.25
CA ILE A 145 4.45 15.54 -5.07
C ILE A 145 4.09 14.15 -4.55
N ILE A 146 2.80 13.87 -4.36
CA ILE A 146 2.33 12.58 -3.83
C ILE A 146 2.76 11.46 -4.78
N ASP A 147 2.41 11.56 -6.05
CA ASP A 147 2.71 10.52 -7.03
C ASP A 147 4.21 10.38 -7.31
N GLY A 148 4.94 11.50 -7.34
CA GLY A 148 6.39 11.53 -7.47
C GLY A 148 7.08 10.82 -6.32
N THR A 149 6.70 11.11 -5.07
CA THR A 149 7.25 10.43 -3.88
C THR A 149 6.94 8.93 -3.94
N GLY A 150 5.71 8.58 -4.30
CA GLY A 150 5.32 7.19 -4.50
C GLY A 150 6.14 6.46 -5.58
N SER A 151 6.47 7.13 -6.68
CA SER A 151 7.27 6.56 -7.77
C SER A 151 8.71 6.25 -7.35
N ILE A 152 9.28 7.03 -6.42
CA ILE A 152 10.57 6.71 -5.81
C ILE A 152 10.44 5.41 -5.01
N GLY A 153 9.37 5.23 -4.23
CA GLY A 153 9.12 3.99 -3.49
C GLY A 153 9.01 2.77 -4.41
N ALA A 154 8.28 2.93 -5.52
CA ALA A 154 8.13 1.90 -6.55
C ALA A 154 9.45 1.48 -7.21
N ALA A 155 10.43 2.38 -7.33
CA ALA A 155 11.76 2.07 -7.84
C ALA A 155 12.67 1.44 -6.75
N VAL A 156 12.60 1.97 -5.53
CA VAL A 156 13.46 1.55 -4.41
C VAL A 156 13.08 0.16 -3.90
N GLY A 157 11.79 -0.18 -3.85
CA GLY A 157 11.33 -1.47 -3.29
C GLY A 157 11.92 -2.70 -3.98
N PRO A 158 11.69 -2.89 -5.29
CA PRO A 158 12.25 -4.01 -6.03
C PRO A 158 13.78 -4.06 -5.99
N LEU A 159 14.43 -2.89 -6.02
CA LEU A 159 15.89 -2.79 -5.89
C LEU A 159 16.38 -3.32 -4.54
N LEU A 160 15.76 -2.88 -3.43
CA LEU A 160 16.11 -3.35 -2.09
C LEU A 160 15.80 -4.84 -1.93
N ALA A 161 14.66 -5.31 -2.44
CA ALA A 161 14.30 -6.72 -2.41
C ALA A 161 15.33 -7.59 -3.15
N GLY A 162 15.79 -7.17 -4.34
CA GLY A 162 16.81 -7.88 -5.09
C GLY A 162 18.17 -7.94 -4.39
N VAL A 163 18.53 -6.92 -3.60
CA VAL A 163 19.74 -6.95 -2.77
C VAL A 163 19.55 -7.86 -1.54
N ILE A 164 18.40 -7.75 -0.86
CA ILE A 164 18.12 -8.43 0.42
C ILE A 164 17.80 -9.91 0.22
N GLU A 165 17.23 -10.32 -0.92
CA GLU A 165 16.90 -11.72 -1.16
C GLU A 165 18.13 -12.64 -1.07
N SER A 166 19.33 -12.11 -1.39
CA SER A 166 20.60 -12.83 -1.29
C SER A 166 20.88 -13.33 0.13
N SER A 167 20.34 -12.65 1.13
CA SER A 167 20.43 -13.00 2.56
C SER A 167 19.27 -13.88 3.03
N GLY A 168 18.29 -14.15 2.18
CA GLY A 168 17.15 -15.04 2.44
C GLY A 168 15.78 -14.40 2.21
N TRP A 169 14.83 -15.21 1.74
CA TRP A 169 13.45 -14.81 1.42
C TRP A 169 12.72 -14.14 2.59
N ASN A 170 12.92 -14.64 3.82
CA ASN A 170 12.27 -14.11 5.01
C ASN A 170 12.68 -12.66 5.31
N ASN A 171 13.91 -12.27 4.97
CA ASN A 171 14.38 -10.91 5.18
C ASN A 171 13.67 -9.90 4.27
N VAL A 172 13.29 -10.32 3.06
CA VAL A 172 12.47 -9.48 2.17
C VAL A 172 11.08 -9.30 2.77
N PHE A 173 10.44 -10.34 3.31
CA PHE A 173 9.18 -10.18 4.03
C PHE A 173 9.29 -9.27 5.25
N TYR A 174 10.37 -9.37 6.04
CA TYR A 174 10.57 -8.46 7.18
C TYR A 174 10.79 -7.01 6.75
N MET A 175 11.49 -6.77 5.65
CA MET A 175 11.61 -5.44 5.04
C MET A 175 10.23 -4.90 4.63
N LEU A 176 9.39 -5.74 4.03
CA LEU A 176 8.05 -5.36 3.57
C LEU A 176 7.12 -5.05 4.76
N ILE A 177 7.12 -5.90 5.79
CA ILE A 177 6.38 -5.67 7.03
C ILE A 177 6.89 -4.39 7.73
N GLY A 178 8.20 -4.17 7.78
CA GLY A 178 8.78 -2.97 8.36
C GLY A 178 8.38 -1.69 7.61
N SER A 179 8.32 -1.76 6.28
CA SER A 179 7.85 -0.66 5.42
C SER A 179 6.38 -0.36 5.66
N ASP A 180 5.56 -1.40 5.78
CA ASP A 180 4.12 -1.29 6.05
C ASP A 180 3.83 -0.68 7.43
N ILE A 181 4.55 -1.12 8.46
CA ILE A 181 4.50 -0.52 9.80
C ILE A 181 4.93 0.95 9.75
N MET A 182 5.98 1.29 9.00
CA MET A 182 6.42 2.68 8.86
C MET A 182 5.35 3.54 8.18
N ALA A 183 4.68 3.03 7.14
CA ALA A 183 3.55 3.68 6.48
C ALA A 183 2.42 3.96 7.48
N LEU A 184 2.07 2.97 8.31
CA LEU A 184 1.07 3.10 9.35
C LEU A 184 1.45 4.17 10.38
N LEU A 185 2.68 4.16 10.89
CA LEU A 185 3.17 5.13 11.88
C LEU A 185 3.08 6.57 11.37
N LEU A 186 3.38 6.79 10.09
CA LEU A 186 3.29 8.11 9.46
C LEU A 186 1.85 8.65 9.42
N LEU A 187 0.87 7.77 9.30
CA LEU A 187 -0.56 8.13 9.28
C LEU A 187 -1.20 8.25 10.67
N LEU A 188 -0.56 7.76 11.75
CA LEU A 188 -1.16 7.79 13.10
C LEU A 188 -1.58 9.18 13.57
N ARG A 189 -0.81 10.23 13.21
CA ARG A 189 -1.18 11.61 13.55
C ARG A 189 -2.46 12.06 12.84
N LEU A 190 -2.64 11.67 11.58
CA LEU A 190 -3.84 11.98 10.81
C LEU A 190 -5.04 11.17 11.31
N LEU A 191 -4.82 9.88 11.62
CA LEU A 191 -5.82 9.02 12.24
C LEU A 191 -6.37 9.66 13.52
N TYR A 192 -5.48 10.07 14.44
CA TYR A 192 -5.91 10.69 15.70
C TYR A 192 -6.74 11.95 15.46
N LYS A 193 -6.36 12.77 14.48
CA LYS A 193 -7.10 13.98 14.11
C LYS A 193 -8.47 13.66 13.52
N GLU A 194 -8.58 12.67 12.63
CA GLU A 194 -9.86 12.21 12.06
C GLU A 194 -10.80 11.67 13.14
N ILE A 195 -10.31 10.77 14.01
CA ILE A 195 -11.11 10.18 15.09
C ILE A 195 -11.58 11.26 16.07
N SER A 196 -10.68 12.17 16.49
CA SER A 196 -11.05 13.25 17.40
C SER A 196 -12.09 14.19 16.78
N SER A 197 -11.98 14.48 15.48
CA SER A 197 -12.97 15.29 14.77
C SER A 197 -14.32 14.57 14.63
N SER A 198 -14.31 13.25 14.43
CA SER A 198 -15.53 12.45 14.32
C SER A 198 -16.27 12.38 15.66
N LEU A 199 -15.55 12.14 16.75
CA LEU A 199 -16.11 12.12 18.11
C LEU A 199 -16.73 13.46 18.52
N ARG A 200 -16.22 14.59 18.02
CA ARG A 200 -16.80 15.93 18.28
C ARG A 200 -18.08 16.22 17.49
N ARG A 201 -18.37 15.44 16.43
CA ARG A 201 -19.56 15.58 15.60
C ARG A 201 -20.71 14.68 16.04
N SER A 202 -20.42 13.66 16.86
CA SER A 202 -21.41 12.77 17.49
C SER A 202 -21.91 13.34 18.82
#